data_AF-A0A8K0MS25-F1
#
_entry.id   AF-A0A8K0MS25-F1
#
_cell.length_a   1.000
_cell.length_b   1.000
_cell.length_c   1.000
_cell.angle_alpha   90.00
_cell.angle_beta   90.00
_cell.angle_gamma   90.00
#
_symmetry.space_group_name_H-M   'P 1'
#
loop_
_entity.id
_entity.type
_entity.pdbx_description
1 polymer ?
#
loop_
_entity_poly.entity_id
_entity_poly.type
_entity_poly.pdbx_seq_one_letter_code
_entity_poly.pdbx_strand_id
1 'polypeptide(L)'
;MKQKRSAIIEKAAAEKQIIARTKSFARVSRELEVKGDKNQLIETKERCEAEGLDMTIDEIFNSVVPPKSGYVQGFGHGPKPMSRALRLNEQRRKEAEDRAKSAKERNEELTKQIEELRARQDRIEDSLFQRIRADVQAHLQQERLNVDTPS
;
A
#
# COMPACT_ATOMS: atom_id res chain seq x y z
N MET A 1 32.35 -51.05 0.70
CA MET A 1 31.28 -50.26 1.36
C MET A 1 31.14 -48.81 0.87
N LYS A 2 32.22 -48.12 0.46
CA LYS A 2 32.15 -46.69 0.04
C LYS A 2 31.33 -46.46 -1.25
N GLN A 3 31.45 -47.30 -2.27
CA GLN A 3 30.72 -47.17 -3.55
C GLN A 3 29.20 -47.31 -3.44
N LYS A 4 28.70 -48.15 -2.52
CA LYS A 4 27.24 -48.31 -2.33
C LYS A 4 26.61 -47.08 -1.67
N ARG A 5 27.36 -46.38 -0.79
CA ARG A 5 26.88 -45.15 -0.14
C ARG A 5 26.88 -43.96 -1.10
N SER A 6 27.85 -43.85 -2.00
CA SER A 6 27.87 -42.77 -3.00
C SER A 6 26.71 -42.87 -3.99
N ALA A 7 26.38 -44.07 -4.48
CA ALA A 7 25.25 -44.27 -5.39
C ALA A 7 23.89 -43.93 -4.76
N ILE A 8 23.71 -44.18 -3.46
CA ILE A 8 22.48 -43.82 -2.74
C ILE A 8 22.33 -42.31 -2.60
N ILE A 9 23.42 -41.59 -2.32
CA ILE A 9 23.41 -40.13 -2.19
C ILE A 9 23.11 -39.47 -3.55
N GLU A 10 23.72 -39.98 -4.63
CA GLU A 10 23.51 -39.48 -5.99
C GLU A 10 22.07 -39.71 -6.47
N LYS A 11 21.50 -40.90 -6.19
CA LYS A 11 20.10 -41.20 -6.48
C LYS A 11 19.14 -40.27 -5.71
N ALA A 12 19.39 -40.05 -4.43
CA ALA A 12 18.58 -39.15 -3.61
C ALA A 12 18.69 -37.69 -4.07
N ALA A 13 19.84 -37.26 -4.59
CA ALA A 13 20.01 -35.92 -5.18
C ALA A 13 19.22 -35.77 -6.49
N ALA A 14 19.26 -36.78 -7.37
CA ALA A 14 18.48 -36.80 -8.61
C ALA A 14 16.97 -36.77 -8.34
N GLU A 15 16.47 -37.56 -7.38
CA GLU A 15 15.06 -37.55 -6.98
C GLU A 15 14.60 -36.18 -6.44
N LYS A 16 15.43 -35.52 -5.61
CA LYS A 16 15.15 -34.15 -5.15
C LYS A 16 15.08 -33.15 -6.30
N GLN A 17 15.94 -33.29 -7.30
CA GLN A 17 15.95 -32.41 -8.47
C GLN A 17 14.71 -32.61 -9.36
N ILE A 18 14.25 -33.86 -9.51
CA ILE A 18 13.00 -34.19 -10.23
C ILE A 18 11.80 -33.59 -9.49
N ILE A 19 11.72 -33.76 -8.16
CA ILE A 19 10.63 -33.19 -7.35
C ILE A 19 10.62 -31.65 -7.40
N ALA A 20 11.80 -31.02 -7.39
CA ALA A 20 11.89 -29.56 -7.51
C ALA A 20 11.40 -29.06 -8.87
N ARG A 21 11.77 -29.75 -9.97
CA ARG A 21 11.33 -29.44 -11.32
C ARG A 21 9.82 -29.61 -11.50
N THR A 22 9.23 -30.70 -10.99
CA THR A 22 7.78 -30.93 -11.11
C THR A 22 6.98 -29.90 -10.32
N LYS A 23 7.43 -29.51 -9.12
CA LYS A 23 6.83 -28.42 -8.35
C LYS A 23 6.90 -27.07 -9.08
N SER A 24 8.03 -26.78 -9.71
CA SER A 24 8.21 -25.56 -10.52
C SER A 24 7.27 -25.55 -11.72
N PHE A 25 7.19 -26.65 -12.46
CA PHE A 25 6.28 -26.81 -13.60
C PHE A 25 4.82 -26.64 -13.20
N ALA A 26 4.37 -27.32 -12.12
CA ALA A 26 3.01 -27.18 -11.61
C ALA A 26 2.65 -25.75 -11.22
N ARG A 27 3.63 -24.99 -10.70
CA ARG A 27 3.45 -23.56 -10.42
C ARG A 27 3.30 -22.74 -11.69
N VAL A 28 4.18 -22.95 -12.68
CA VAL A 28 4.14 -22.24 -13.97
C VAL A 28 2.84 -22.54 -14.72
N SER A 29 2.41 -23.80 -14.78
CA SER A 29 1.13 -24.19 -15.40
C SER A 29 -0.06 -23.48 -14.74
N ARG A 30 -0.09 -23.42 -13.41
CA ARG A 30 -1.14 -22.70 -12.68
C ARG A 30 -1.10 -21.18 -12.93
N GLU A 31 0.08 -20.58 -13.01
CA GLU A 31 0.23 -19.15 -13.34
C GLU A 31 -0.21 -18.84 -14.77
N LEU A 32 0.03 -19.75 -15.72
CA LEU A 32 -0.43 -19.65 -17.10
C LEU A 32 -1.95 -19.83 -17.22
N GLU A 33 -2.55 -20.79 -16.50
CA GLU A 33 -4.01 -20.96 -16.40
C GLU A 33 -4.66 -19.67 -15.87
N VAL A 34 -4.17 -19.13 -14.74
CA VAL A 34 -4.71 -17.89 -14.16
C VAL A 34 -4.59 -16.69 -15.11
N LYS A 35 -3.51 -16.60 -15.88
CA LYS A 35 -3.35 -15.55 -16.90
C LYS A 35 -4.30 -15.77 -18.08
N GLY A 36 -4.51 -17.02 -18.50
CA GLY A 36 -5.47 -17.40 -19.53
C GLY A 36 -6.90 -17.03 -19.12
N ASP A 37 -7.31 -17.43 -17.91
CA ASP A 37 -8.62 -17.10 -17.32
C ASP A 37 -8.83 -15.58 -17.27
N LYS A 38 -7.82 -14.82 -16.86
CA LYS A 38 -7.90 -13.35 -16.79
C LYS A 38 -8.09 -12.73 -18.18
N ASN A 39 -7.36 -13.18 -19.18
CA ASN A 39 -7.51 -12.66 -20.55
C ASN A 39 -8.89 -12.98 -21.10
N GLN A 40 -9.39 -14.20 -20.89
CA GLN A 40 -10.74 -14.60 -21.31
C GLN A 40 -11.84 -13.79 -20.60
N LEU A 41 -11.66 -13.42 -19.34
CA LEU A 41 -12.59 -12.53 -18.63
C LEU A 41 -12.66 -11.14 -19.26
N ILE A 42 -11.50 -10.59 -19.65
CA ILE A 42 -11.42 -9.27 -20.31
C ILE A 42 -12.08 -9.35 -21.68
N GLU A 43 -11.74 -10.34 -22.50
CA GLU A 43 -12.32 -10.54 -23.83
C GLU A 43 -13.83 -10.74 -23.77
N THR A 44 -14.33 -11.52 -22.80
CA THR A 44 -15.77 -11.75 -22.64
C THR A 44 -16.49 -10.49 -22.20
N LYS A 45 -15.90 -9.69 -21.30
CA LYS A 45 -16.45 -8.40 -20.88
C LYS A 45 -16.54 -7.43 -22.06
N GLU A 46 -15.46 -7.29 -22.82
CA GLU A 46 -15.42 -6.41 -24.00
C GLU A 46 -16.44 -6.84 -25.06
N ARG A 47 -16.61 -8.14 -25.26
CA ARG A 47 -17.65 -8.68 -26.15
C ARG A 47 -19.06 -8.37 -25.65
N CYS A 48 -19.35 -8.58 -24.37
CA CYS A 48 -20.66 -8.25 -23.79
C CYS A 48 -20.98 -6.76 -23.91
N GLU A 49 -19.99 -5.88 -23.69
CA GLU A 49 -20.12 -4.43 -23.87
C GLU A 49 -20.35 -4.05 -25.34
N ALA A 50 -19.68 -4.71 -26.29
CA ALA A 50 -19.83 -4.48 -27.72
C ALA A 50 -21.17 -5.00 -28.29
N GLU A 51 -21.66 -6.12 -27.77
CA GLU A 51 -22.92 -6.75 -28.18
C GLU A 51 -24.14 -6.21 -27.43
N GLY A 52 -23.95 -5.33 -26.45
CA GLY A 52 -25.04 -4.76 -25.64
C GLY A 52 -25.72 -5.79 -24.72
N LEU A 53 -24.98 -6.83 -24.31
CA LEU A 53 -25.47 -7.86 -23.40
C LEU A 53 -25.38 -7.36 -21.96
N ASP A 54 -26.53 -7.27 -21.28
CA ASP A 54 -26.63 -6.99 -19.84
C ASP A 54 -26.21 -8.23 -19.03
N MET A 55 -24.92 -8.58 -19.06
CA MET A 55 -24.33 -9.59 -18.20
C MET A 55 -23.62 -8.92 -17.02
N THR A 56 -23.91 -9.42 -15.82
CA THR A 56 -23.19 -9.00 -14.61
C THR A 56 -21.77 -9.56 -14.60
N ILE A 57 -20.86 -8.89 -13.88
CA ILE A 57 -19.47 -9.34 -13.71
C ILE A 57 -19.43 -10.77 -13.16
N ASP A 58 -20.35 -11.14 -12.28
CA ASP A 58 -20.43 -12.49 -11.70
C ASP A 58 -20.85 -13.54 -12.73
N GLU A 59 -21.77 -13.22 -13.65
CA GLU A 59 -22.16 -14.12 -14.75
C GLU A 59 -21.02 -14.33 -15.74
N ILE A 60 -20.33 -13.25 -16.13
CA ILE A 60 -19.12 -13.31 -16.95
C ILE A 60 -18.06 -14.17 -16.25
N PHE A 61 -17.85 -13.94 -14.95
CA PHE A 61 -16.88 -14.70 -14.16
C PHE A 61 -17.18 -16.19 -14.11
N ASN A 62 -18.45 -16.57 -13.86
CA ASN A 62 -18.85 -17.97 -13.78
C ASN A 62 -18.82 -18.68 -15.14
N SER A 63 -18.98 -17.94 -16.24
CA SER A 63 -18.88 -18.49 -17.61
C SER A 63 -17.45 -18.84 -18.01
N VAL A 64 -16.48 -18.03 -17.60
CA VAL A 64 -15.05 -18.20 -17.93
C VAL A 64 -14.35 -19.11 -16.93
N VAL A 65 -14.66 -18.93 -15.64
CA VAL A 65 -14.05 -19.69 -14.55
C VAL A 65 -15.13 -20.55 -13.88
N PRO A 66 -15.40 -21.76 -14.41
CA PRO A 66 -16.39 -22.64 -13.82
C PRO A 66 -16.00 -22.98 -12.37
N PRO A 67 -16.99 -23.11 -11.46
CA PRO A 67 -16.73 -23.43 -10.07
C PRO A 67 -15.97 -24.77 -9.98
N LYS A 68 -14.76 -24.74 -9.41
CA LYS A 68 -13.95 -25.95 -9.12
C LYS A 68 -14.80 -26.94 -8.30
N SER A 69 -14.71 -28.24 -8.61
CA SER A 69 -15.67 -29.31 -8.27
C SER A 69 -15.83 -29.68 -6.77
N GLY A 70 -15.94 -28.68 -5.89
CA GLY A 70 -16.26 -28.85 -4.48
C GLY A 70 -17.46 -28.01 -4.02
N TYR A 71 -18.00 -27.13 -4.86
CA TYR A 71 -19.25 -26.40 -4.59
C TYR A 71 -20.23 -26.69 -5.72
N VAL A 72 -21.10 -27.67 -5.50
CA VAL A 72 -22.22 -27.94 -6.41
C VAL A 72 -23.35 -27.00 -6.00
N GLN A 73 -23.61 -26.00 -6.84
CA GLN A 73 -24.74 -25.09 -6.67
C GLN A 73 -26.02 -25.92 -6.59
N GLY A 74 -26.73 -25.85 -5.45
CA GLY A 74 -27.95 -26.62 -5.19
C GLY A 74 -27.82 -27.84 -4.26
N PHE A 75 -26.60 -28.26 -3.86
CA PHE A 75 -26.40 -29.42 -2.96
C PHE A 75 -25.88 -29.09 -1.56
N GLY A 76 -25.79 -27.79 -1.20
CA GLY A 76 -25.46 -27.36 0.16
C GLY A 76 -26.12 -26.02 0.49
N HIS A 77 -26.95 -25.98 1.52
CA HIS A 77 -27.50 -24.74 2.06
C HIS A 77 -26.41 -24.01 2.85
N GLY A 78 -25.66 -23.14 2.17
CA GLY A 78 -24.73 -22.26 2.84
C GLY A 78 -24.14 -21.20 1.91
N PRO A 79 -23.89 -19.97 2.42
CA PRO A 79 -23.18 -18.96 1.66
C PRO A 79 -21.84 -19.53 1.19
N LYS A 80 -21.51 -19.26 -0.08
CA LYS A 80 -20.26 -19.68 -0.72
C LYS A 80 -19.10 -19.36 0.24
N PRO A 81 -18.31 -20.36 0.67
CA PRO A 81 -17.23 -20.10 1.61
C PRO A 81 -16.27 -19.10 1.00
N MET A 82 -16.00 -18.02 1.72
CA MET A 82 -15.07 -16.98 1.27
C MET A 82 -13.73 -17.64 0.97
N SER A 83 -13.27 -17.52 -0.27
CA SER A 83 -12.01 -18.14 -0.68
C SER A 83 -10.86 -17.57 0.17
N ARG A 84 -9.83 -18.38 0.44
CA ARG A 84 -8.65 -17.94 1.19
C ARG A 84 -8.03 -16.66 0.60
N ALA A 85 -8.12 -16.48 -0.72
CA ALA A 85 -7.65 -15.30 -1.42
C ALA A 85 -8.49 -14.05 -1.11
N LEU A 86 -9.83 -14.18 -1.06
CA LEU A 86 -10.73 -13.10 -0.69
C LEU A 86 -10.49 -12.63 0.75
N ARG A 87 -10.32 -13.56 1.70
CA ARG A 87 -10.01 -13.23 3.09
C ARG A 87 -8.68 -12.49 3.24
N LEU A 88 -7.65 -12.91 2.48
CA LEU A 88 -6.35 -12.24 2.50
C LEU A 88 -6.43 -10.84 1.89
N ASN A 89 -7.19 -10.66 0.82
CA ASN A 89 -7.40 -9.34 0.21
C ASN A 89 -8.14 -8.40 1.15
N GLU A 90 -9.15 -8.90 1.87
CA GLU A 90 -9.89 -8.11 2.85
C GLU A 90 -8.99 -7.67 4.02
N GLN A 91 -8.14 -8.57 4.53
CA GLN A 91 -7.14 -8.22 5.54
C GLN A 91 -6.17 -7.12 5.04
N ARG A 92 -5.62 -7.28 3.83
CA ARG A 92 -4.73 -6.29 3.24
C ARG A 92 -5.41 -4.95 3.01
N ARG A 93 -6.68 -4.95 2.62
CA ARG A 93 -7.49 -3.74 2.46
C ARG A 93 -7.64 -3.03 3.81
N LYS A 94 -8.02 -3.76 4.86
CA LYS A 94 -8.14 -3.20 6.21
C LYS A 94 -6.81 -2.63 6.72
N GLU A 95 -5.71 -3.35 6.54
CA GLU A 95 -4.37 -2.86 6.89
C GLU A 95 -3.96 -1.60 6.10
N ALA A 96 -4.40 -1.47 4.85
CA ALA A 96 -4.17 -0.27 4.05
C ALA A 96 -5.03 0.91 4.54
N GLU A 97 -6.30 0.67 4.88
CA GLU A 97 -7.21 1.67 5.44
C GLU A 97 -6.70 2.18 6.80
N ASP A 98 -6.27 1.28 7.69
CA ASP A 98 -5.71 1.63 9.00
C ASP A 98 -4.42 2.45 8.86
N ARG A 99 -3.54 2.08 7.92
CA ARG A 99 -2.33 2.87 7.62
C ARG A 99 -2.65 4.25 7.07
N ALA A 100 -3.61 4.35 6.15
CA ALA A 100 -4.02 5.62 5.58
C ALA A 100 -4.61 6.55 6.66
N LYS A 101 -5.45 6.02 7.54
CA LYS A 101 -6.01 6.77 8.68
C LYS A 101 -4.91 7.27 9.61
N SER A 102 -3.99 6.38 10.01
CA SER A 102 -2.88 6.76 10.89
C SER A 102 -1.93 7.78 10.24
N ALA A 103 -1.72 7.70 8.93
CA ALA A 103 -0.93 8.69 8.19
C ALA A 103 -1.63 10.06 8.15
N LYS A 104 -2.95 10.08 7.96
CA LYS A 104 -3.76 11.31 7.98
C LYS A 104 -3.69 12.00 9.34
N GLU A 105 -3.90 11.25 10.42
CA GLU A 105 -3.82 11.78 11.79
C GLU A 105 -2.43 12.36 12.10
N ARG A 106 -1.34 11.67 11.71
CA ARG A 106 0.02 12.22 11.86
C ARG A 106 0.24 13.48 11.05
N ASN A 107 -0.32 13.56 9.84
CA ASN A 107 -0.17 14.73 8.98
C ASN A 107 -0.91 15.94 9.56
N GLU A 108 -2.12 15.75 10.08
CA GLU A 108 -2.87 16.79 10.79
C GLU A 108 -2.11 17.29 12.03
N GLU A 109 -1.54 16.38 12.81
CA GLU A 109 -0.71 16.72 13.97
C GLU A 109 0.54 17.52 13.58
N LEU A 110 1.28 17.06 12.58
CA LEU A 110 2.46 17.76 12.09
C LEU A 110 2.12 19.14 11.51
N THR A 111 0.98 19.27 10.84
CA THR A 111 0.51 20.55 10.30
C THR A 111 0.25 21.56 11.43
N LYS A 112 -0.42 21.13 12.51
CA LYS A 112 -0.62 21.97 13.70
C LYS A 112 0.71 22.39 14.32
N GLN A 113 1.65 21.46 14.47
CA GLN A 113 2.97 21.78 15.02
C GLN A 113 3.73 22.80 14.16
N ILE A 114 3.62 22.70 12.82
CA ILE A 114 4.21 23.69 11.91
C ILE A 114 3.57 25.07 12.10
N GLU A 115 2.24 25.14 12.22
CA GLU A 115 1.53 26.39 12.47
C GLU A 115 1.93 27.03 13.81
N GLU A 116 2.03 26.24 14.87
CA GLU A 116 2.49 26.71 16.18
C GLU A 116 3.94 27.23 16.14
N LEU A 117 4.83 26.51 15.46
CA LEU A 117 6.23 26.93 15.30
C LEU A 117 6.34 28.23 14.49
N ARG A 118 5.54 28.38 13.43
CA ARG A 118 5.46 29.63 12.66
C ARG A 118 4.97 30.79 13.52
N ALA A 119 3.87 30.61 14.24
CA ALA A 119 3.33 31.63 15.13
C ALA A 119 4.34 32.01 16.25
N ARG A 120 5.14 31.05 16.72
CA ARG A 120 6.21 31.32 17.68
C ARG A 120 7.35 32.11 17.05
N GLN A 121 7.72 31.79 15.82
CA GLN A 121 8.74 32.52 15.07
C GLN A 121 8.32 33.97 14.86
N ASP A 122 7.09 34.21 14.40
CA ASP A 122 6.55 35.56 14.20
C ASP A 122 6.61 36.40 15.48
N ARG A 123 6.23 35.82 16.63
CA ARG A 123 6.32 36.48 17.94
C ARG A 123 7.75 36.84 18.34
N ILE A 124 8.71 35.98 18.04
CA ILE A 124 10.12 36.23 18.33
C ILE A 124 10.64 37.35 17.44
N GLU A 125 10.33 37.32 16.15
CA GLU A 125 10.70 38.35 15.19
C GLU A 125 10.13 39.71 15.61
N ASP A 126 8.83 39.78 15.92
CA ASP A 126 8.17 41.00 16.40
C ASP A 126 8.84 41.55 17.67
N SER A 127 9.12 40.68 18.64
CA SER A 127 9.79 41.05 19.89
C SER A 127 11.20 41.62 19.65
N LEU A 128 11.97 40.97 18.76
CA LEU A 128 13.30 41.45 18.38
C LEU A 128 13.23 42.80 17.66
N PHE A 129 12.30 42.97 16.72
CA PHE A 129 12.13 44.24 16.02
C PHE A 129 11.70 45.37 16.96
N GLN A 130 10.80 45.11 17.91
CA GLN A 130 10.40 46.09 18.91
C GLN A 130 11.58 46.50 19.79
N ARG A 131 12.40 45.55 20.21
CA ARG A 131 13.58 45.82 21.04
C ARG A 131 14.62 46.64 20.30
N ILE A 132 14.95 46.26 19.05
CA ILE A 132 15.88 47.02 18.20
C ILE A 132 15.36 48.45 17.99
N ARG A 133 14.06 48.62 17.72
CA ARG A 133 13.45 49.94 17.57
C ARG A 133 13.60 50.77 18.84
N ALA A 134 13.32 50.19 20.01
CA ALA A 134 13.44 50.88 21.29
C ALA A 134 14.89 51.29 21.58
N ASP A 135 15.86 50.40 21.35
CA ASP A 135 17.29 50.67 21.55
C ASP A 135 17.79 51.79 20.62
N VAL A 136 17.39 51.77 19.34
CA VAL A 136 17.73 52.83 18.38
C VAL A 136 17.12 54.18 18.79
N GLN A 137 15.86 54.19 19.25
CA GLN A 137 15.22 55.42 19.72
C GLN A 137 15.90 55.98 20.97
N ALA A 138 16.28 55.10 21.91
CA ALA A 138 17.00 55.50 23.12
C ALA A 138 18.37 56.10 22.79
N HIS A 139 19.13 55.51 21.86
CA HIS A 139 20.40 56.06 21.41
C HIS A 139 20.25 57.42 20.74
N LEU A 140 19.27 57.59 19.85
CA LEU A 140 19.00 58.88 19.20
C LEU A 140 18.62 59.97 20.21
N GLN A 141 17.89 59.62 21.28
CA GLN A 141 17.56 60.56 22.35
C GLN A 141 18.79 60.95 23.18
N GLN A 142 19.66 59.99 23.49
CA GLN A 142 20.93 60.26 24.20
C GLN A 142 21.85 61.19 23.38
N GLU A 143 21.98 60.96 22.07
CA GLU A 143 22.78 61.83 21.21
C GLU A 143 22.23 63.26 21.17
N ARG A 144 20.90 63.44 21.10
CA ARG A 144 20.29 64.78 21.16
C ARG A 144 20.59 65.50 22.48
N LEU A 145 20.47 64.80 23.61
CA LEU A 145 20.73 65.39 24.93
C LEU A 145 22.19 65.81 25.10
N ASN A 146 23.14 65.09 24.51
CA ASN A 146 24.57 65.43 24.55
C ASN A 146 24.94 66.65 23.69
N VAL A 147 24.17 66.95 22.64
CA VAL A 147 24.40 68.11 21.75
C VAL A 147 23.85 69.40 22.36
N ASP A 148 22.79 69.32 23.17
CA ASP A 148 22.10 70.49 23.75
C ASP A 148 22.67 70.95 25.11
N THR A 149 23.73 70.32 25.64
CA THR A 149 24.47 70.81 26.81
C THR A 149 25.69 71.63 26.38
N PRO A 150 25.61 72.97 26.32
CA PRO A 150 26.79 73.81 26.10
C PRO A 150 27.68 73.79 27.35
N SER A 151 28.97 73.53 27.15
CA SER A 151 30.04 73.83 28.12
C SER A 151 30.19 75.33 28.33
#